data_AF-A0A9D8XED8-F1
#
_entry.id   AF-A0A9D8XED8-F1
#
_cell.length_a   1.000
_cell.length_b   1.000
_cell.length_c   1.000
_cell.angle_alpha   90.00
_cell.angle_beta   90.00
_cell.angle_gamma   90.00
#
_symmetry.space_group_name_H-M   'P 1'
#
loop_
_entity.id
_entity.type
_entity.pdbx_description
1 polymer ?
#
loop_
_entity_poly.entity_id
_entity_poly.type
_entity_poly.pdbx_seq_one_letter_code
_entity_poly.pdbx_strand_id
1 'polypeptide(L)' 'NDCRDITISAIREKPRWLPKTCAYVLLDEGKPLPSWHPLITGFAATVHDSGASLQKRKLINETEVTDYENYIVGWEDL' A
#
# COMPACT_ATOMS: atom_id res chain seq x y z
N ASN A 1 19.26 2.51 8.46
CA ASN A 1 18.99 3.89 8.00
C ASN A 1 18.38 3.78 6.60
N ASP A 2 17.11 3.37 6.50
CA ASP A 2 16.43 3.08 5.22
C ASP A 2 15.17 3.95 5.03
N CYS A 3 15.24 5.18 5.54
CA CYS A 3 14.21 6.18 5.27
C CYS A 3 14.38 6.70 3.84
N ARG A 4 13.28 6.78 3.08
CA ARG A 4 13.23 7.35 1.74
C ARG A 4 12.33 8.57 1.72
N ASP A 5 12.84 9.66 1.17
CA ASP A 5 12.07 10.89 1.03
C ASP A 5 11.04 10.78 -0.09
N ILE A 6 9.79 11.10 0.21
CA ILE A 6 8.70 11.16 -0.76
C ILE A 6 8.43 12.63 -1.08
N THR A 7 9.16 13.16 -2.06
CA THR A 7 8.95 14.49 -2.64
C THR A 7 8.31 14.37 -4.03
N ILE A 8 7.70 15.45 -4.53
CA ILE A 8 7.11 15.47 -5.88
C ILE A 8 8.17 15.14 -6.95
N SER A 9 9.40 15.64 -6.80
CA SER A 9 10.50 15.31 -7.72
C SER A 9 10.83 13.82 -7.68
N ALA A 10 10.95 13.23 -6.49
CA ALA A 10 11.23 11.81 -6.33
C ALA A 10 10.11 10.92 -6.90
N ILE A 11 8.84 11.32 -6.77
CA ILE A 11 7.71 10.57 -7.36
C ILE A 11 7.79 10.59 -8.89
N ARG A 12 8.10 11.75 -9.49
CA ARG A 12 8.20 11.92 -10.95
C ARG A 12 9.35 11.12 -11.58
N GLU A 13 10.37 10.76 -10.80
CA GLU A 13 11.43 9.83 -11.21
C GLU A 13 10.94 8.37 -11.35
N LYS A 14 9.69 8.09 -10.94
CA LYS A 14 9.04 6.76 -11.01
C LYS A 14 9.91 5.65 -10.37
N PRO A 15 10.25 5.78 -9.08
CA PRO A 15 11.14 4.85 -8.43
C PRO A 15 10.54 3.44 -8.38
N ARG A 16 11.37 2.44 -8.63
CA ARG A 16 10.95 1.02 -8.69
C ARG A 16 10.32 0.51 -7.39
N TRP A 17 10.71 1.07 -6.25
CA TRP A 17 10.25 0.61 -4.93
C TRP A 17 8.85 1.12 -4.58
N LEU A 18 8.34 2.16 -5.26
CA LEU A 18 7.01 2.70 -4.99
C LEU A 18 5.97 1.99 -5.88
N PRO A 19 4.92 1.39 -5.30
CA PRO A 19 3.90 0.71 -6.09
C PRO A 19 3.19 1.66 -7.07
N LYS A 20 2.86 1.17 -8.26
CA LYS A 20 2.08 1.91 -9.27
C LYS A 20 0.68 2.31 -8.80
N THR A 21 0.18 1.64 -7.76
CA THR A 21 -1.13 1.89 -7.13
C THR A 21 -1.04 2.86 -5.96
N CYS A 22 0.16 3.35 -5.60
CA CYS A 22 0.32 4.32 -4.53
C CYS A 22 -0.44 5.61 -4.84
N ALA A 23 -1.13 6.18 -3.85
CA ALA A 23 -1.90 7.41 -4.02
C ALA A 23 -1.06 8.56 -4.60
N TYR A 24 0.19 8.71 -4.16
CA TYR A 24 1.09 9.74 -4.70
C TYR A 24 1.36 9.57 -6.20
N VAL A 25 1.54 8.33 -6.67
CA VAL A 25 1.75 8.04 -8.09
C VAL A 25 0.47 8.28 -8.89
N LEU A 26 -0.67 7.81 -8.39
CA LEU A 26 -1.96 7.99 -9.07
C LEU A 26 -2.30 9.48 -9.21
N LEU A 27 -2.09 10.27 -8.16
CA LEU A 27 -2.35 11.71 -8.18
C LEU A 27 -1.40 12.46 -9.12
N ASP A 28 -0.10 12.14 -9.15
CA ASP A 28 0.85 12.77 -10.10
C ASP A 28 0.52 12.41 -11.56
N GLU A 29 0.03 11.19 -11.80
CA GLU A 29 -0.42 10.75 -13.14
C GLU A 29 -1.85 11.21 -13.50
N GLY A 30 -2.55 11.93 -12.61
CA GLY A 30 -3.93 12.38 -12.83
C GLY A 30 -4.95 11.25 -12.90
N LYS A 31 -4.63 10.08 -12.33
CA LYS A 31 -5.50 8.90 -12.29
C LYS A 31 -6.45 8.95 -11.08
N PRO A 32 -7.65 8.33 -11.19
CA PRO A 32 -8.56 8.26 -10.06
C PRO A 32 -7.98 7.38 -8.95
N LEU A 33 -8.28 7.74 -7.70
CA LEU A 33 -8.06 6.88 -6.56
C LEU A 33 -9.19 5.83 -6.48
N PRO A 34 -8.94 4.66 -5.85
CA PRO A 34 -10.01 3.69 -5.57
C PRO A 34 -11.16 4.34 -4.79
N SER A 35 -12.40 3.96 -5.07
CA SER A 35 -13.60 4.56 -4.44
C SER A 35 -13.62 4.46 -2.91
N TRP A 36 -12.93 3.47 -2.35
CA TRP A 36 -12.78 3.26 -0.91
C TRP A 36 -11.65 4.09 -0.27
N HIS A 37 -10.86 4.82 -1.06
CA HIS A 37 -9.66 5.50 -0.56
C HIS A 37 -10.02 6.65 0.41
N PRO A 38 -9.34 6.81 1.56
CA PRO A 38 -9.68 7.83 2.56
C PRO A 38 -9.67 9.28 2.05
N LEU A 39 -8.82 9.59 1.07
CA LEU A 39 -8.80 10.90 0.41
C LEU A 39 -10.08 11.21 -0.39
N ILE A 40 -10.85 10.19 -0.78
CA ILE A 40 -12.15 10.34 -1.42
C ILE A 40 -13.26 10.30 -0.36
N THR A 41 -13.22 9.30 0.52
CA THR A 41 -14.33 9.01 1.44
C THR A 41 -14.33 9.88 2.69
N GLY A 42 -13.16 10.42 3.08
CA GLY A 42 -12.95 11.12 4.34
C GLY A 42 -12.81 10.21 5.56
N PHE A 43 -12.94 8.88 5.41
CA PHE A 43 -12.95 7.93 6.52
C PHE A 43 -11.90 6.84 6.32
N ALA A 44 -11.06 6.60 7.33
CA ALA A 44 -10.10 5.49 7.30
C ALA A 44 -10.79 4.12 7.31
N ALA A 45 -11.99 4.03 7.90
CA ALA A 45 -12.77 2.79 7.99
C ALA A 45 -13.05 2.15 6.63
N THR A 46 -13.18 2.95 5.56
CA THR A 46 -13.54 2.43 4.23
C THR A 46 -12.46 1.53 3.61
N VAL A 47 -11.20 1.66 4.05
CA VAL A 47 -10.12 0.72 3.69
C VAL A 47 -10.39 -0.68 4.23
N HIS A 48 -10.91 -0.77 5.46
CA HIS A 48 -11.25 -2.04 6.07
C HIS A 48 -12.54 -2.62 5.50
N ASP A 49 -13.57 -1.78 5.33
CA ASP A 49 -14.88 -2.21 4.82
C ASP A 49 -14.82 -2.73 3.38
N SER A 50 -13.89 -2.20 2.57
CA SER A 50 -13.64 -2.64 1.19
C SER A 50 -12.77 -3.89 1.07
N GLY A 51 -12.26 -4.43 2.19
CA GLY A 51 -11.32 -5.55 2.17
C GLY A 51 -9.91 -5.18 1.69
N ALA A 52 -9.63 -3.92 1.37
CA ALA A 52 -8.31 -3.41 1.00
C ALA A 52 -7.39 -3.22 2.22
N SER A 53 -7.49 -4.14 3.18
CA SER A 53 -6.78 -4.13 4.45
C SER A 53 -6.35 -5.55 4.83
N LEU A 54 -5.21 -5.66 5.51
CA LEU A 54 -4.77 -6.90 6.14
C LEU A 54 -5.44 -7.16 7.50
N GLN A 55 -6.32 -6.26 7.96
CA GLN A 55 -7.07 -6.48 9.19
C GLN A 55 -7.89 -7.78 9.11
N LYS A 56 -7.98 -8.51 10.22
CA LYS A 56 -8.65 -9.83 10.33
C LYS A 56 -7.95 -10.96 9.56
N ARG A 57 -6.75 -10.75 9.03
CA ARG A 57 -5.89 -11.80 8.47
C ARG A 57 -4.89 -12.30 9.52
N LYS A 58 -4.33 -13.49 9.27
CA LYS A 58 -3.26 -14.03 10.12
C LYS A 58 -1.99 -13.23 9.87
N LEU A 59 -1.53 -12.51 10.89
CA LEU A 59 -0.31 -11.70 10.86
C LEU A 59 0.69 -12.27 11.87
N ILE A 60 1.97 -12.12 11.56
CA ILE A 60 3.09 -12.45 12.44
C ILE A 60 3.93 -11.20 12.67
N ASN A 61 4.55 -11.08 13.84
CA ASN A 61 5.50 -9.99 14.07
C ASN A 61 6.75 -10.20 13.23
N GLU A 62 7.28 -9.13 12.64
CA GLU A 62 8.53 -9.17 11.85
C GLU A 62 9.70 -9.80 12.65
N THR A 63 9.79 -9.57 13.96
CA THR A 63 10.86 -10.14 14.80
C THR A 63 10.75 -11.65 15.01
N GLU A 64 9.59 -12.24 14.70
CA GLU A 64 9.32 -13.68 14.81
C GLU A 64 9.45 -14.40 13.44
N VAL A 65 9.68 -13.65 12.35
CA VAL A 65 9.84 -14.22 11.01
C VAL A 65 11.25 -14.77 10.85
N THR A 66 11.37 -16.09 10.68
CA THR A 66 12.64 -16.75 10.38
C THR A 66 12.98 -16.74 8.89
N ASP A 67 11.96 -16.80 8.04
CA ASP A 67 12.10 -16.82 6.58
C ASP A 67 10.86 -16.17 5.95
N TYR A 68 11.08 -15.03 5.30
CA TYR A 68 10.05 -14.21 4.67
C TYR A 68 9.38 -14.87 3.47
N GLU A 69 10.05 -15.82 2.80
CA GLU A 69 9.47 -16.49 1.62
C GLU A 69 8.19 -17.27 1.97
N ASN A 70 8.10 -17.77 3.22
CA ASN A 70 6.91 -18.47 3.72
C ASN A 70 5.69 -17.57 3.94
N TYR A 71 5.86 -16.25 3.86
CA TYR A 71 4.82 -15.26 4.11
C TYR A 71 4.46 -14.44 2.86
N ILE A 72 4.96 -14.84 1.69
CA ILE A 72 4.53 -14.29 0.41
C ILE A 72 3.17 -14.91 0.07
N VAL A 73 2.15 -14.08 -0.07
CA VAL A 73 0.77 -14.48 -0.40
C VAL A 73 0.40 -14.00 -1.79
N GLY A 74 -0.31 -14.85 -2.56
CA GLY A 74 -0.87 -14.46 -3.84
C GLY A 74 -2.12 -13.60 -3.65
N TRP A 75 -2.50 -12.83 -4.68
CA TRP A 75 -3.75 -12.05 -4.66
C TRP A 75 -5.00 -12.93 -4.54
N GLU A 76 -4.91 -14.19 -4.95
CA GLU A 76 -5.98 -15.18 -4.88
C GLU A 76 -6.21 -15.69 -3.45
N ASP A 77 -5.18 -15.56 -2.61
CA ASP A 77 -5.20 -15.94 -1.20
C ASP A 77 -5.65 -14.78 -0.29
N LEU A 78 -5.98 -13.62 -0.88
CA LEU A 78 -6.40 -12.38 -0.20
C LEU A 78 -7.90 -12.12 -0.37
#